data_AF-A0A349B1G8-F1
#
_entry.id   AF-A0A349B1G8-F1
#
_cell.length_a   1.000
_cell.length_b   1.000
_cell.length_c   1.000
_cell.angle_alpha   90.00
_cell.angle_beta   90.00
_cell.angle_gamma   90.00
#
_symmetry.space_group_name_H-M   'P 1'
#
loop_
_entity.id
_entity.type
_entity.pdbx_description
1 polymer ?
#
loop_
_entity_poly.entity_id
_entity_poly.type
_entity_poly.pdbx_seq_one_letter_code
_entity_poly.pdbx_strand_id
1 'polypeptide(L)'
;IPGDDPEKRFVEGDDVLLIDRKRRRYLVTLASGKEFHSHAGVLAHDQLLGSVEGTTYRTTLGQWLLALRPTLNDIVLKMPRG
;
A
#
# COMPACT_ATOMS: atom_id res chain seq x y z
N ILE A 1 12.12 -24.63 -3.45
CA ILE A 1 11.76 -23.63 -2.42
C ILE A 1 10.62 -22.81 -3.02
N PRO A 2 9.36 -23.03 -2.63
CA PRO A 2 8.27 -22.15 -3.07
C PRO A 2 8.33 -20.86 -2.22
N GLY A 3 8.42 -19.69 -2.85
CA GLY A 3 8.09 -18.45 -2.13
C GLY A 3 8.84 -17.17 -2.47
N ASP A 4 9.89 -17.19 -3.31
CA ASP A 4 10.42 -15.96 -3.90
C ASP A 4 9.85 -15.83 -5.31
N ASP A 5 8.53 -15.59 -5.40
CA ASP A 5 7.92 -15.13 -6.64
C ASP A 5 8.18 -13.62 -6.73
N PRO A 6 9.17 -13.15 -7.51
CA PRO A 6 9.47 -11.73 -7.65
C PRO A 6 8.26 -10.94 -8.19
N GLU A 7 7.31 -11.64 -8.84
CA GLU A 7 6.04 -11.08 -9.33
C GLU A 7 5.15 -10.52 -8.21
N LYS A 8 5.37 -10.89 -6.94
CA LYS A 8 4.58 -10.40 -5.80
C LYS A 8 5.20 -9.20 -5.08
N ARG A 9 6.35 -8.72 -5.54
CA ARG A 9 6.97 -7.50 -4.99
C ARG A 9 6.26 -6.26 -5.54
N PHE A 10 6.18 -5.22 -4.73
CA PHE A 10 5.70 -3.93 -5.19
C PHE A 10 6.76 -3.24 -6.03
N VAL A 11 6.34 -2.64 -7.14
CA VAL A 11 7.18 -1.83 -8.02
C VAL A 11 6.63 -0.41 -8.18
N GLU A 12 7.42 0.50 -8.72
CA GLU A 12 6.96 1.84 -9.02
C GLU A 12 5.82 1.80 -10.05
N GLY A 13 4.80 2.64 -9.83
CA GLY A 13 3.57 2.64 -10.63
C GLY A 13 2.52 1.62 -10.19
N ASP A 14 2.83 0.70 -9.27
CA ASP A 14 1.80 -0.18 -8.69
C ASP A 14 0.83 0.62 -7.82
N ASP A 15 -0.45 0.35 -7.98
CA ASP A 15 -1.45 0.76 -7.01
C ASP A 15 -1.42 -0.19 -5.81
N VAL A 16 -1.43 0.39 -4.61
CA VAL A 16 -1.38 -0.31 -3.34
C VAL A 16 -2.50 0.16 -2.43
N LEU A 17 -3.13 -0.81 -1.78
CA LEU A 17 -4.14 -0.58 -0.77
C LEU A 17 -3.48 -0.61 0.62
N LEU A 18 -3.41 0.54 1.27
CA LEU A 18 -2.97 0.67 2.65
C LEU A 18 -4.17 0.59 3.59
N ILE A 19 -4.10 -0.33 4.54
CA ILE A 19 -5.17 -0.57 5.52
C ILE A 19 -4.64 -0.30 6.92
N ASP A 20 -5.27 0.63 7.63
CA ASP A 20 -4.93 0.91 9.03
C ASP A 20 -5.65 -0.03 10.02
N ARG A 21 -5.29 0.07 11.31
CA ARG A 21 -5.94 -0.70 12.39
C ARG A 21 -7.45 -0.41 12.53
N LYS A 22 -7.92 0.78 12.16
CA LYS A 22 -9.34 1.15 12.09
C LYS A 22 -10.01 0.68 10.78
N ARG A 23 -9.34 -0.17 9.98
CA ARG A 23 -9.81 -0.69 8.69
C ARG A 23 -10.08 0.38 7.63
N ARG A 24 -9.45 1.56 7.76
CA ARG A 24 -9.51 2.61 6.74
C ARG A 24 -8.64 2.20 5.56
N ARG A 25 -9.16 2.34 4.34
CA ARG A 25 -8.51 1.88 3.11
C ARG A 25 -8.07 3.05 2.24
N TYR A 26 -6.77 3.18 2.03
CA TYR A 26 -6.17 4.22 1.22
C TYR A 26 -5.59 3.58 -0.04
N LEU A 27 -5.99 4.09 -1.20
CA LEU A 27 -5.43 3.65 -2.47
C LEU A 27 -4.32 4.63 -2.82
N VAL A 28 -3.11 4.13 -3.00
CA VAL A 28 -1.94 4.95 -3.31
C VAL A 28 -1.16 4.32 -4.44
N THR A 29 -0.73 5.11 -5.40
CA THR A 29 0.18 4.68 -6.46
C THR A 29 1.61 4.87 -5.98
N LEU A 30 2.40 3.80 -6.01
CA LEU A 30 3.79 3.83 -5.57
C LEU A 30 4.66 4.61 -6.55
N ALA A 31 5.64 5.33 -6.00
CA ALA A 31 6.62 6.10 -6.74
C ALA A 31 7.82 6.33 -5.82
N SER A 32 9.05 6.15 -6.30
CA SER A 32 10.25 6.38 -5.50
C SER A 32 10.36 7.85 -5.09
N GLY A 33 10.86 8.09 -3.88
CA GLY A 33 11.02 9.41 -3.29
C GLY A 33 9.71 10.08 -2.88
N LYS A 34 8.57 9.39 -2.98
CA LYS A 34 7.28 9.90 -2.50
C LYS A 34 6.91 9.36 -1.12
N GLU A 35 6.04 10.11 -0.47
CA GLU A 35 5.54 9.80 0.86
C GLU A 35 4.01 9.80 0.87
N PHE A 36 3.44 8.83 1.56
CA PHE A 36 2.02 8.74 1.82
C PHE A 36 1.71 9.39 3.17
N HIS A 37 0.89 10.44 3.16
CA HIS A 37 0.46 11.15 4.36
C HIS A 37 -0.94 10.71 4.78
N SER A 38 -1.09 10.33 6.04
CA SER A 38 -2.38 9.97 6.63
C SER A 38 -2.50 10.47 8.06
N HIS A 39 -3.70 10.32 8.64
CA HIS A 39 -3.90 10.53 10.07
C HIS A 39 -3.09 9.58 10.95
N ALA A 40 -2.67 8.44 10.39
CA ALA A 40 -1.83 7.48 11.07
C ALA A 40 -0.33 7.85 11.00
N GLY A 41 0.03 8.94 10.30
CA GLY A 41 1.41 9.40 10.11
C GLY A 41 1.84 9.33 8.65
N VAL A 42 3.15 9.42 8.44
CA VAL A 42 3.78 9.40 7.12
C VAL A 42 4.41 8.02 6.88
N LEU A 43 4.27 7.50 5.66
CA LEU A 43 4.90 6.26 5.20
C LEU A 43 5.63 6.54 3.87
N ALA A 44 6.94 6.33 3.83
CA ALA A 44 7.71 6.51 2.60
C ALA A 44 7.45 5.34 1.63
N HIS A 45 7.21 5.66 0.37
CA HIS A 45 6.92 4.67 -0.67
C HIS A 45 8.11 3.73 -0.89
N ASP A 46 9.33 4.23 -0.72
CA ASP A 46 10.56 3.43 -0.78
C ASP A 46 10.60 2.28 0.24
N GLN A 47 9.82 2.33 1.32
CA GLN A 47 9.72 1.19 2.23
C GLN A 47 8.90 0.03 1.64
N LEU A 48 7.97 0.33 0.74
CA LEU A 48 7.10 -0.65 0.09
C LEU A 48 7.74 -1.21 -1.18
N LEU A 49 8.46 -0.37 -1.92
CA LEU A 49 9.14 -0.76 -3.14
C LEU A 49 10.10 -1.94 -2.88
N GLY A 50 9.98 -3.00 -3.69
CA GLY A 50 10.77 -4.23 -3.57
C GLY A 50 10.30 -5.21 -2.48
N SER A 51 9.35 -4.82 -1.65
CA SER A 51 8.77 -5.68 -0.61
C SER A 51 7.56 -6.45 -1.12
N VAL A 52 7.26 -7.58 -0.50
CA VAL A 52 6.15 -8.45 -0.88
C VAL A 52 4.80 -7.92 -0.38
N GLU A 53 3.74 -8.23 -1.12
CA GLU A 53 2.37 -8.02 -0.69
C GLU A 53 2.08 -8.66 0.69
N GLY A 54 1.21 -8.05 1.49
CA GLY A 54 0.81 -8.56 2.80
C GLY A 54 1.73 -8.13 3.92
N THR A 55 2.74 -7.33 3.62
CA THR A 55 3.66 -6.76 4.60
C THR A 55 3.02 -5.59 5.34
N THR A 56 3.29 -5.50 6.65
CA THR A 56 2.90 -4.36 7.47
C THR A 56 4.07 -3.39 7.66
N TYR A 57 3.79 -2.11 7.49
CA TYR A 57 4.76 -1.04 7.64
C TYR A 57 4.40 -0.13 8.78
N ARG A 58 5.42 0.45 9.40
CA ARG A 58 5.26 1.39 10.50
C ARG A 58 5.42 2.81 9.99
N THR A 59 4.44 3.66 10.29
CA THR A 59 4.50 5.09 9.98
C THR A 59 5.42 5.83 10.95
N THR A 60 5.74 7.08 10.62
CA THR A 60 6.49 8.00 11.50
C THR A 60 5.83 8.24 12.87
N LEU A 61 4.50 8.09 12.99
CA LEU A 61 3.76 8.18 14.25
C LEU A 61 3.62 6.82 14.96
N GLY A 62 4.35 5.80 14.49
CA GLY A 62 4.40 4.48 15.08
C GLY A 62 3.17 3.61 14.84
N GLN A 63 2.26 4.02 13.95
CA GLN A 63 1.08 3.23 13.59
C GLN A 63 1.42 2.20 12.50
N TRP A 64 0.66 1.11 12.47
CA TRP A 64 0.85 0.04 11.50
C TRP A 64 -0.14 0.16 10.34
N LEU A 65 0.37 0.03 9.12
CA LEU A 65 -0.39 -0.02 7.88
C LEU A 65 -0.09 -1.34 7.15
N LEU A 66 -1.13 -2.08 6.79
CA LEU A 66 -1.03 -3.27 5.95
C LEU A 66 -1.06 -2.85 4.48
N ALA A 67 -0.08 -3.27 3.69
CA ALA A 67 -0.05 -3.03 2.25
C ALA A 67 -0.50 -4.27 1.47
N LEU A 68 -1.52 -4.11 0.63
CA LEU A 68 -2.06 -5.15 -0.25
C LEU A 68 -2.16 -4.65 -1.67
N ARG A 69 -2.18 -5.56 -2.66
CA ARG A 69 -2.56 -5.16 -4.02
C ARG A 69 -4.08 -4.96 -4.05
N PRO A 70 -4.57 -3.82 -4.57
CA PRO A 70 -6.01 -3.58 -4.68
C PRO A 70 -6.60 -4.59 -5.66
N THR A 71 -7.78 -5.11 -5.34
CA THR A 71 -8.53 -5.93 -6.29
C THR A 71 -9.28 -5.02 -7.27
N LEU A 72 -9.66 -5.53 -8.44
CA LEU A 72 -10.57 -4.83 -9.38
C LEU A 72 -11.82 -4.29 -8.67
N ASN A 73 -12.33 -5.03 -7.67
CA ASN A 73 -13.50 -4.62 -6.90
C ASN A 73 -13.22 -3.38 -6.01
N ASP A 74 -12.01 -3.23 -5.47
CA ASP A 74 -11.63 -2.03 -4.68
C ASP A 74 -11.52 -0.77 -5.56
N ILE A 75 -11.11 -0.94 -6.82
CA ILE A 75 -10.99 0.16 -7.78
C ILE A 75 -12.38 0.61 -8.26
N VAL A 76 -13.26 -0.33 -8.60
CA VAL A 76 -14.62 -0.05 -9.09
C VAL A 76 -15.50 0.60 -8.02
N LEU A 77 -15.31 0.27 -6.73
CA LEU A 77 -16.09 0.87 -5.65
C LEU A 77 -15.75 2.35 -5.36
N LYS A 78 -14.58 2.81 -5.82
CA LYS A 78 -14.10 4.19 -5.62
C LYS A 78 -14.36 5.13 -6.80
N MET A 79 -14.94 4.65 -7.89
CA MET A 79 -15.40 5.53 -8.97
C MET A 79 -16.69 6.26 -8.53
N PRO A 80 -16.76 7.60 -8.65
CA PRO A 80 -18.02 8.30 -8.54
C PRO A 80 -18.94 7.77 -9.65
N ARG A 81 -20.09 7.23 -9.26
CA ARG A 81 -21.18 7.03 -10.21
C ARG A 81 -21.87 8.37 -10.37
N GLY A 82 -21.56 9.10 -11.44
CA GLY A 82 -22.14 10.41 -11.77
C GLY A 82 -21.34 11.14 -12.83
#